data_AF-B0BPC5-F1
#
_entry.id   AF-B0BPC5-F1
#
_cell.length_a   1.000
_cell.length_b   1.000
_cell.length_c   1.000
_cell.angle_alpha   90.00
_cell.angle_beta   90.00
_cell.angle_gamma   90.00
#
_symmetry.space_group_name_H-M   'P 1'
#
loop_
_entity.id
_entity.type
_entity.pdbx_description
1 polymer ?
#
loop_
_entity_poly.entity_id
_entity_poly.type
_entity_poly.pdbx_seq_one_letter_code
_entity_poly.pdbx_strand_id
1 'polypeptide(L)'
;MPKKQTDIVALQDWADTSSEFVLKSETLHIDVAVGFELTPILEGGLGYASYEDYFDRRREWWNNPSFDKIVEHQWRLSQASDTQISQESLQIIAKLLQLLTDKNRFYVTNNIVVFFSKKPSELALKAQDSQTFVQLIRNLSEPQIQSIDKLCVFLGGSTEEEHFYAKKNAFSTALTDYLTEKEGRIQHDICDLVADIVNITNQALTQYDLYLEDFSYSKFVKKIEESSSKFISRVNDALSRSVTQVLALPVATVVLKSMDDQKLSVLANVSLFVYCLICAFVLYNQSRILEHIEKEIKLFEDKLPRQLNDRLWKLNSETITNQIANQKRLSCLLWFTILACMAVLIFNILLIWGWIIVTHNPS
;
A
#
# COMPACT_ATOMS: atom_id res chain seq x y z
N MET A 1 5.02 -39.62 -46.87
CA MET A 1 4.85 -40.75 -47.82
C MET A 1 4.71 -40.16 -49.21
N PRO A 2 5.68 -40.40 -50.10
CA PRO A 2 5.53 -40.04 -51.51
C PRO A 2 4.40 -40.87 -52.12
N LYS A 3 3.42 -40.21 -52.75
CA LYS A 3 2.26 -40.86 -53.38
C LYS A 3 2.47 -41.09 -54.87
N LYS A 4 3.45 -40.41 -55.45
CA LYS A 4 3.79 -40.48 -56.88
C LYS A 4 5.30 -40.49 -57.07
N GLN A 5 5.76 -40.98 -58.21
CA GLN A 5 7.19 -40.99 -58.56
C GLN A 5 7.79 -39.58 -58.59
N THR A 6 7.00 -38.57 -58.96
CA THR A 6 7.39 -37.15 -58.91
C THR A 6 7.78 -36.69 -57.51
N ASP A 7 7.12 -37.24 -56.48
CA ASP A 7 7.39 -36.89 -55.09
C ASP A 7 8.73 -37.49 -54.64
N ILE A 8 9.06 -38.69 -55.12
CA ILE A 8 10.37 -39.33 -54.89
C ILE A 8 11.50 -38.51 -55.52
N VAL A 9 11.31 -38.11 -56.78
CA VAL A 9 12.30 -37.27 -57.50
C VAL A 9 12.50 -35.93 -56.79
N ALA A 10 11.41 -35.28 -56.35
CA ALA A 10 11.50 -34.02 -55.61
C ALA A 10 12.21 -34.18 -54.25
N LEU A 11 12.00 -35.29 -53.53
CA LEU A 11 12.68 -35.56 -52.27
C LEU A 11 14.19 -35.82 -52.45
N GLN A 12 14.57 -36.53 -53.52
CA GLN A 12 15.97 -36.77 -53.86
C GLN A 12 16.67 -35.48 -54.31
N ASP A 13 16.04 -34.71 -55.20
CA ASP A 13 16.55 -33.41 -55.66
C ASP A 13 16.74 -32.45 -54.49
N TRP A 14 15.81 -32.44 -53.53
CA TRP A 14 15.94 -31.62 -52.33
C TRP A 14 17.08 -32.08 -51.41
N ALA A 15 17.29 -33.39 -51.25
CA ALA A 15 18.42 -33.93 -50.48
C ALA A 15 19.78 -33.65 -51.14
N ASP A 16 19.84 -33.61 -52.47
CA ASP A 16 21.06 -33.35 -53.21
C ASP A 16 21.42 -31.85 -53.24
N THR A 17 20.42 -30.97 -53.19
CA THR A 17 20.59 -29.52 -53.30
C THR A 17 20.62 -28.77 -51.97
N SER A 18 20.00 -29.31 -50.93
CA SER A 18 19.90 -28.67 -49.62
C SER A 18 20.91 -29.24 -48.65
N SER A 19 21.74 -28.36 -48.07
CA SER A 19 22.57 -28.72 -46.91
C SER A 19 21.77 -28.94 -45.61
N GLU A 20 20.47 -28.62 -45.61
CA GLU A 20 19.60 -28.65 -44.44
C GLU A 20 18.74 -29.92 -44.36
N PHE A 21 18.73 -30.78 -45.39
CA PHE A 21 17.82 -31.91 -45.49
C PHE A 21 18.58 -33.17 -45.92
N VAL A 22 18.54 -34.22 -45.10
CA VAL A 22 19.21 -35.50 -45.38
C VAL A 22 18.20 -36.63 -45.28
N LEU A 23 18.11 -37.47 -46.31
CA LEU A 23 17.28 -38.67 -46.30
C LEU A 23 17.96 -39.77 -45.48
N LYS A 24 17.21 -40.46 -44.62
CA LYS A 24 17.73 -41.58 -43.83
C LYS A 24 17.86 -42.88 -44.63
N SER A 25 17.22 -42.93 -45.80
CA SER A 25 17.21 -44.09 -46.70
C SER A 25 17.55 -43.63 -48.12
N GLU A 26 18.54 -44.28 -48.74
CA GLU A 26 18.93 -44.02 -50.13
C GLU A 26 17.87 -44.53 -51.13
N THR A 27 17.13 -45.58 -50.75
CA THR A 27 16.06 -46.16 -51.56
C THR A 27 14.69 -45.73 -51.06
N LEU A 28 13.96 -44.98 -51.89
CA LEU A 28 12.60 -44.50 -51.62
C LEU A 28 11.58 -45.32 -52.42
N HIS A 29 10.43 -45.62 -51.80
CA HIS A 29 9.32 -46.34 -52.43
C HIS A 29 8.01 -45.57 -52.27
N ILE A 30 7.12 -45.69 -53.27
CA ILE A 30 5.78 -45.11 -53.24
C ILE A 30 4.99 -45.75 -52.09
N ASP A 31 4.21 -44.94 -51.38
CA ASP A 31 3.39 -45.33 -50.23
C ASP A 31 4.17 -45.92 -49.04
N VAL A 32 5.50 -45.78 -49.02
CA VAL A 32 6.34 -46.14 -47.87
C VAL A 32 6.74 -44.88 -47.10
N ALA A 33 6.72 -44.96 -45.77
CA ALA A 33 7.14 -43.86 -44.92
C ALA A 33 8.64 -43.61 -45.08
N VAL A 34 9.01 -42.37 -45.39
CA VAL A 34 10.38 -41.95 -45.59
C VAL A 34 10.82 -41.16 -44.36
N GLY A 35 11.88 -41.62 -43.71
CA GLY A 35 12.54 -40.88 -42.64
C GLY A 35 13.53 -39.88 -43.24
N PHE A 36 13.56 -38.67 -42.68
CA PHE A 36 14.55 -37.65 -43.01
C PHE A 36 15.09 -37.02 -41.73
N GLU A 37 16.21 -36.33 -41.85
CA GLU A 37 16.80 -35.48 -40.83
C GLU A 37 16.87 -34.06 -41.39
N LEU A 38 16.43 -33.10 -40.59
CA LEU A 38 16.45 -31.69 -40.95
C LEU A 38 17.41 -30.95 -40.02
N THR A 39 18.39 -30.25 -40.59
CA THR A 39 19.33 -29.40 -39.86
C THR A 39 19.20 -27.96 -40.37
N PRO A 40 18.20 -27.21 -39.89
CA PRO A 40 17.91 -25.89 -40.43
C PRO A 40 19.00 -24.87 -40.09
N ILE A 41 19.28 -23.98 -41.04
CA ILE A 41 20.25 -22.88 -40.86
C ILE A 41 19.51 -21.63 -40.35
N LEU A 42 20.08 -20.99 -39.32
CA LEU A 42 19.46 -19.84 -38.63
C LEU A 42 19.44 -18.55 -39.46
N GLU A 43 20.46 -18.30 -40.27
CA GLU A 43 20.54 -17.14 -41.19
C GLU A 43 20.36 -17.59 -42.64
N GLY A 44 19.27 -17.15 -43.28
CA GLY A 44 18.99 -17.45 -44.70
C GLY A 44 18.41 -18.83 -45.00
N GLY A 45 18.19 -19.68 -43.98
CA GLY A 45 17.63 -21.04 -44.10
C GLY A 45 16.25 -21.21 -43.45
N LEU A 46 15.86 -22.46 -43.17
CA LEU A 46 14.54 -22.84 -42.62
C LEU A 46 14.31 -22.43 -41.15
N GLY A 47 15.33 -21.89 -40.46
CA GLY A 47 15.21 -21.37 -39.09
C GLY A 47 15.44 -22.43 -38.01
N TYR A 48 14.35 -22.97 -37.44
CA TYR A 48 14.37 -23.89 -36.30
C TYR A 48 13.59 -25.18 -36.60
N ALA A 49 14.11 -26.32 -36.16
CA ALA A 49 13.53 -27.62 -36.50
C ALA A 49 12.23 -27.89 -35.72
N SER A 50 12.25 -27.64 -34.42
CA SER A 50 11.16 -27.89 -33.47
C SER A 50 10.94 -26.70 -32.54
N TYR A 51 9.86 -26.74 -31.74
CA TYR A 51 9.66 -25.74 -30.68
C TYR A 51 10.79 -25.77 -29.64
N GLU A 52 11.29 -26.94 -29.27
CA GLU A 52 12.39 -27.09 -28.32
C GLU A 52 13.66 -26.45 -28.86
N ASP A 53 14.02 -26.72 -30.13
CA ASP A 53 15.18 -26.13 -30.80
C ASP A 53 15.10 -24.59 -30.85
N TYR A 54 13.89 -24.06 -31.04
CA TYR A 54 13.62 -22.62 -30.96
C TYR A 54 13.89 -22.04 -29.58
N PHE A 55 13.34 -22.63 -28.51
CA PHE A 55 13.52 -22.12 -27.14
C PHE A 55 14.94 -22.33 -26.62
N ASP A 56 15.64 -23.37 -27.07
CA ASP A 56 17.03 -23.63 -26.68
C ASP A 56 18.01 -22.62 -27.27
N ARG A 57 17.84 -22.29 -28.56
CA ARG A 57 18.77 -21.44 -29.31
C ARG A 57 18.41 -19.96 -29.22
N ARG A 58 17.13 -19.59 -29.13
CA ARG A 58 16.69 -18.19 -29.14
C ARG A 58 16.55 -17.62 -27.72
N ARG A 59 17.61 -16.94 -27.25
CA ARG A 59 17.72 -16.46 -25.85
C ARG A 59 16.71 -15.40 -25.40
N GLU A 60 16.13 -14.62 -26.32
CA GLU A 60 15.23 -13.51 -26.01
C GLU A 60 14.01 -13.50 -26.95
N TRP A 61 13.45 -14.69 -27.15
CA TRP A 61 12.35 -14.89 -28.09
C TRP A 61 11.13 -14.02 -27.77
N TRP A 62 10.92 -13.65 -26.50
CA TRP A 62 9.82 -12.82 -26.02
C TRP A 62 9.85 -11.38 -26.56
N ASN A 63 10.98 -10.88 -27.07
CA ASN A 63 11.03 -9.54 -27.69
C ASN A 63 10.32 -9.50 -29.05
N ASN A 64 10.27 -10.63 -29.76
CA ASN A 64 9.54 -10.76 -31.01
C ASN A 64 9.00 -12.20 -31.13
N PRO A 65 7.91 -12.53 -30.42
CA PRO A 65 7.36 -13.87 -30.32
C PRO A 65 6.71 -14.28 -31.64
N SER A 66 7.34 -15.20 -32.38
CA SER A 66 6.81 -15.72 -33.64
C SER A 66 7.28 -17.16 -33.85
N PHE A 67 6.38 -17.98 -34.37
CA PHE A 67 6.64 -19.36 -34.78
C PHE A 67 6.79 -19.52 -36.30
N ASP A 68 6.89 -18.42 -37.05
CA ASP A 68 6.94 -18.45 -38.52
C ASP A 68 8.15 -19.22 -39.05
N LYS A 69 9.26 -19.16 -38.30
CA LYS A 69 10.54 -19.82 -38.63
C LYS A 69 10.70 -21.21 -37.99
N ILE A 70 9.63 -21.81 -37.47
CA ILE A 70 9.67 -23.15 -36.87
C ILE A 70 9.02 -24.14 -37.83
N VAL A 71 9.82 -25.05 -38.40
CA VAL A 71 9.35 -26.01 -39.39
C VAL A 71 8.26 -26.91 -38.83
N GLU A 72 8.42 -27.41 -37.60
CA GLU A 72 7.40 -28.19 -36.91
C GLU A 72 6.06 -27.45 -36.77
N HIS A 73 6.07 -26.15 -36.47
CA HIS A 73 4.85 -25.35 -36.34
C HIS A 73 4.12 -25.22 -37.68
N GLN A 74 4.85 -24.87 -38.74
CA GLN A 74 4.30 -24.77 -40.09
C GLN A 74 3.75 -26.11 -40.59
N TRP A 75 4.45 -27.20 -40.27
CA TRP A 75 3.99 -28.54 -40.58
C TRP A 75 2.69 -28.89 -39.84
N ARG A 76 2.60 -28.61 -38.53
CA ARG A 76 1.37 -28.85 -37.74
C ARG A 76 0.19 -28.02 -38.23
N LEU A 77 0.41 -26.76 -38.61
CA LEU A 77 -0.59 -25.89 -39.24
C LEU A 77 -1.11 -26.51 -40.55
N SER A 78 -0.20 -26.99 -41.40
CA SER A 78 -0.55 -27.61 -42.69
C SER A 78 -1.38 -28.89 -42.53
N GLN A 79 -1.24 -29.58 -41.40
CA GLN A 79 -1.97 -30.81 -41.07
C GLN A 79 -3.28 -30.54 -40.32
N ALA A 80 -3.64 -29.27 -40.07
CA ALA A 80 -4.76 -28.87 -39.22
C ALA A 80 -4.75 -29.60 -37.85
N SER A 81 -3.56 -29.75 -37.24
CA SER A 81 -3.42 -30.46 -35.97
C SER A 81 -3.80 -29.59 -34.78
N ASP A 82 -4.67 -30.11 -33.90
CA ASP A 82 -5.01 -29.48 -32.61
C ASP A 82 -3.84 -29.44 -31.61
N THR A 83 -2.70 -30.05 -31.94
CA THR A 83 -1.54 -30.11 -31.04
C THR A 83 -0.58 -28.93 -31.17
N GLN A 84 -0.89 -27.94 -32.02
CA GLN A 84 -0.06 -26.75 -32.17
C GLN A 84 -0.13 -25.84 -30.94
N ILE A 85 0.95 -25.10 -30.69
CA ILE A 85 0.92 -24.04 -29.66
C ILE A 85 0.21 -22.83 -30.26
N SER A 86 -0.77 -22.28 -29.54
CA SER A 86 -1.47 -21.08 -29.98
C SER A 86 -0.56 -19.85 -29.92
N GLN A 87 -0.71 -18.94 -30.88
CA GLN A 87 0.02 -17.68 -30.89
C GLN A 87 -0.35 -16.81 -29.67
N GLU A 88 -1.59 -16.91 -29.18
CA GLU A 88 -2.06 -16.19 -27.99
C GLU A 88 -1.32 -16.63 -26.72
N SER A 89 -1.19 -17.95 -26.49
CA SER A 89 -0.44 -18.50 -25.36
C SER A 89 1.02 -18.04 -25.38
N LEU A 90 1.64 -18.01 -26.57
CA LEU A 90 3.00 -17.49 -26.73
C LEU A 90 3.09 -16.01 -26.37
N GLN A 91 2.15 -15.19 -26.84
CA GLN A 91 2.11 -13.75 -26.57
C GLN A 91 1.90 -13.44 -25.08
N ILE A 92 1.05 -14.19 -24.39
CA ILE A 92 0.80 -14.02 -22.95
C ILE A 92 2.09 -14.27 -22.15
N ILE A 93 2.80 -15.35 -22.45
CA ILE A 93 4.08 -15.65 -21.79
C ILE A 93 5.15 -14.62 -22.17
N ALA A 94 5.19 -14.19 -23.43
CA ALA A 94 6.10 -13.14 -23.86
C ALA A 94 5.88 -11.83 -23.09
N LYS A 95 4.62 -11.42 -22.89
CA LYS A 95 4.24 -10.23 -22.12
C LYS A 95 4.73 -10.31 -20.66
N LEU A 96 4.59 -11.47 -20.02
CA LEU A 96 5.13 -11.72 -18.69
C LEU A 96 6.65 -11.57 -18.66
N LEU A 97 7.35 -12.20 -19.61
CA LEU A 97 8.82 -12.15 -19.69
C LEU A 97 9.33 -10.73 -19.99
N GLN A 98 8.65 -9.97 -20.84
CA GLN A 98 8.95 -8.56 -21.09
C GLN A 98 8.81 -7.71 -19.82
N LEU A 99 7.76 -7.93 -19.03
CA LEU A 99 7.57 -7.25 -17.75
C LEU A 99 8.69 -7.59 -16.75
N LEU A 100 9.09 -8.86 -16.67
CA LEU A 100 10.14 -9.32 -15.76
C LEU A 100 11.55 -8.88 -16.19
N THR A 101 11.76 -8.62 -17.48
CA THR A 101 13.03 -8.12 -18.02
C THR A 101 13.21 -6.61 -17.93
N ASP A 102 12.17 -5.87 -17.53
CA ASP A 102 12.26 -4.42 -17.35
C ASP A 102 13.21 -4.06 -16.20
N LYS A 103 14.39 -3.53 -16.56
CA LYS A 103 15.45 -3.12 -15.63
C LYS A 103 15.04 -2.00 -14.69
N ASN A 104 13.99 -1.24 -15.02
CA ASN A 104 13.47 -0.22 -14.11
C ASN A 104 12.62 -0.83 -12.98
N ARG A 105 12.17 -2.09 -13.14
CA ARG A 105 11.30 -2.80 -12.19
C ARG A 105 12.10 -3.81 -11.38
N PHE A 106 12.89 -4.64 -12.06
CA PHE A 106 13.63 -5.74 -11.46
C PHE A 106 15.13 -5.67 -11.75
N TYR A 107 15.92 -6.31 -10.89
CA TYR A 107 17.33 -6.50 -11.15
C TYR A 107 17.51 -7.71 -12.07
N VAL A 108 18.01 -7.47 -13.29
CA VAL A 108 18.12 -8.49 -14.33
C VAL A 108 19.55 -8.58 -14.83
N THR A 109 20.14 -9.78 -14.75
CA THR A 109 21.49 -10.07 -15.27
C THR A 109 21.45 -11.40 -16.01
N ASN A 110 21.91 -11.45 -17.27
CA ASN A 110 21.99 -12.67 -18.07
C ASN A 110 20.69 -13.50 -18.13
N ASN A 111 19.53 -12.85 -18.32
CA ASN A 111 18.20 -13.47 -18.31
C ASN A 111 17.85 -14.18 -16.99
N ILE A 112 18.49 -13.78 -15.89
CA ILE A 112 18.13 -14.14 -14.54
C ILE A 112 17.59 -12.88 -13.86
N VAL A 113 16.40 -13.01 -13.29
CA VAL A 113 15.76 -11.96 -12.50
C VAL A 113 15.99 -12.26 -11.04
N VAL A 114 16.52 -11.28 -10.30
CA VAL A 114 16.77 -11.40 -8.88
C VAL A 114 15.65 -10.71 -8.11
N PHE A 115 14.99 -11.47 -7.25
CA PHE A 115 13.92 -11.00 -6.39
C PHE A 115 14.45 -10.79 -4.98
N PHE A 116 14.36 -9.55 -4.50
CA PHE A 116 14.74 -9.19 -3.15
C PHE A 116 13.53 -9.30 -2.23
N SER A 117 13.52 -10.34 -1.41
CA SER A 117 12.57 -10.53 -0.31
C SER A 117 13.34 -10.83 0.99
N LYS A 118 12.71 -11.43 2.00
CA LYS A 118 13.42 -11.90 3.22
C LYS A 118 14.55 -12.88 2.90
N LYS A 119 14.40 -13.67 1.83
CA LYS A 119 15.44 -14.54 1.28
C LYS A 119 15.55 -14.19 -0.22
N PRO A 120 16.72 -13.74 -0.71
CA PRO A 120 16.85 -13.46 -2.13
C PRO A 120 16.65 -14.75 -2.94
N SER A 121 15.88 -14.65 -4.02
CA SER A 121 15.62 -15.76 -4.94
C SER A 121 15.94 -15.34 -6.38
N GLU A 122 16.37 -16.33 -7.17
CA GLU A 122 16.75 -16.13 -8.57
C GLU A 122 15.82 -16.92 -9.48
N LEU A 123 15.32 -16.25 -10.52
CA LEU A 123 14.49 -16.85 -11.54
C LEU A 123 15.19 -16.75 -12.90
N ALA A 124 15.55 -17.89 -13.47
CA ALA A 124 16.00 -17.99 -14.85
C ALA A 124 14.80 -17.87 -15.80
N LEU A 125 14.85 -16.90 -16.70
CA LEU A 125 13.80 -16.70 -17.71
C LEU A 125 13.87 -17.73 -18.84
N LYS A 126 14.99 -18.45 -18.94
CA LYS A 126 15.15 -19.61 -19.82
C LYS A 126 14.77 -20.88 -19.07
N ALA A 127 13.94 -21.72 -19.68
CA ALA A 127 13.62 -23.05 -19.17
C ALA A 127 14.86 -23.95 -19.17
N GLN A 128 15.04 -24.74 -18.11
CA GLN A 128 16.09 -25.77 -18.07
C GLN A 128 15.76 -26.93 -19.00
N ASP A 129 14.48 -27.30 -19.06
CA ASP A 129 13.95 -28.30 -19.98
C ASP A 129 12.95 -27.68 -20.95
N SER A 130 13.41 -27.51 -22.20
CA SER A 130 12.60 -26.98 -23.29
C SER A 130 11.40 -27.86 -23.62
N GLN A 131 11.47 -29.17 -23.40
CA GLN A 131 10.33 -30.07 -23.64
C GLN A 131 9.20 -29.81 -22.64
N THR A 132 9.53 -29.70 -21.36
CA THR A 132 8.57 -29.32 -20.31
C THR A 132 7.95 -27.95 -20.61
N PHE A 133 8.76 -26.98 -21.03
CA PHE A 133 8.28 -25.65 -21.37
C PHE A 133 7.28 -25.66 -22.54
N VAL A 134 7.60 -26.39 -23.61
CA VAL A 134 6.71 -26.56 -24.78
C VAL A 134 5.36 -27.15 -24.37
N GLN A 135 5.36 -28.17 -23.49
CA GLN A 135 4.11 -28.74 -22.97
C GLN A 135 3.33 -27.74 -22.12
N LEU A 136 4.02 -26.94 -21.31
CA LEU A 136 3.41 -25.96 -20.43
C LEU A 136 2.72 -24.83 -21.20
N ILE A 137 3.37 -24.28 -22.23
CA ILE A 137 2.75 -23.26 -23.11
C ILE A 137 1.58 -23.88 -23.89
N ARG A 138 1.73 -25.12 -24.37
CA ARG A 138 0.67 -25.80 -25.14
C ARG A 138 -0.60 -26.02 -24.30
N ASN A 139 -0.42 -26.38 -23.03
CA ASN A 139 -1.51 -26.74 -22.13
C ASN A 139 -1.86 -25.61 -21.15
N LEU A 140 -1.56 -24.35 -21.52
CA LEU A 140 -1.82 -23.19 -20.68
C LEU A 140 -3.32 -23.08 -20.39
N SER A 141 -3.70 -23.22 -19.13
CA SER A 141 -5.11 -23.20 -18.72
C SER A 141 -5.65 -21.77 -18.62
N GLU A 142 -6.96 -21.61 -18.79
CA GLU A 142 -7.64 -20.32 -18.64
C GLU A 142 -7.34 -19.61 -17.30
N PRO A 143 -7.31 -20.29 -16.13
CA PRO A 143 -6.91 -19.66 -14.87
C PRO A 143 -5.47 -19.14 -14.87
N GLN A 144 -4.54 -19.84 -15.54
CA GLN A 144 -3.15 -19.38 -15.67
C GLN A 144 -3.07 -18.14 -16.54
N ILE A 145 -3.77 -18.13 -17.69
CA ILE A 145 -3.86 -16.96 -18.58
C ILE A 145 -4.35 -15.73 -17.81
N GLN A 146 -5.48 -15.86 -17.10
CA GLN A 146 -6.04 -14.77 -16.31
C GLN A 146 -5.11 -14.31 -15.19
N SER A 147 -4.37 -15.24 -14.57
CA SER A 147 -3.42 -14.92 -13.50
C SER A 147 -2.20 -14.17 -14.03
N ILE A 148 -1.72 -14.52 -15.22
CA ILE A 148 -0.63 -13.81 -15.91
C ILE A 148 -1.08 -12.39 -16.27
N ASP A 149 -2.27 -12.23 -16.84
CA ASP A 149 -2.78 -10.90 -17.20
C ASP A 149 -3.01 -10.03 -15.97
N LYS A 150 -3.61 -10.57 -14.90
CA LYS A 150 -3.76 -9.87 -13.62
C LYS A 150 -2.41 -9.41 -13.08
N LEU A 151 -1.40 -10.27 -13.13
CA LEU A 151 -0.06 -9.93 -12.66
C LEU A 151 0.61 -8.87 -13.53
N CYS A 152 0.44 -8.94 -14.85
CA CYS A 152 0.93 -7.91 -15.77
C CYS A 152 0.26 -6.56 -15.51
N VAL A 153 -1.04 -6.52 -15.20
CA VAL A 153 -1.74 -5.28 -14.83
C VAL A 153 -1.27 -4.78 -13.45
N PHE A 154 -1.17 -5.69 -12.48
CA PHE A 154 -0.75 -5.39 -11.12
C PHE A 154 0.64 -4.75 -11.09
N LEU A 155 1.60 -5.33 -11.80
CA LEU A 155 2.99 -4.86 -11.87
C LEU A 155 3.25 -3.86 -13.00
N GLY A 156 2.32 -3.69 -13.95
CA GLY A 156 2.51 -2.88 -15.16
C GLY A 156 2.29 -1.37 -14.98
N GLY A 157 1.83 -0.94 -13.80
CA GLY A 157 1.69 0.47 -13.44
C GLY A 157 3.00 1.28 -13.54
N SER A 158 2.93 2.60 -13.40
CA SER A 158 4.15 3.43 -13.38
C SER A 158 5.03 3.06 -12.20
N THR A 159 6.35 3.03 -12.41
CA THR A 159 7.33 2.83 -11.34
C THR A 159 7.32 3.97 -10.32
N GLU A 160 6.70 5.10 -10.67
CA GLU A 160 6.49 6.28 -9.81
C GLU A 160 5.21 6.22 -8.96
N GLU A 161 4.37 5.19 -9.12
CA GLU A 161 3.17 5.04 -8.27
C GLU A 161 3.56 4.88 -6.79
N GLU A 162 2.82 5.56 -5.89
CA GLU A 162 3.06 5.59 -4.42
C GLU A 162 3.23 4.20 -3.80
N HIS A 163 2.61 3.18 -4.39
CA HIS A 163 2.61 1.81 -3.88
C HIS A 163 3.30 0.81 -4.81
N PHE A 164 4.00 1.25 -5.87
CA PHE A 164 4.69 0.36 -6.79
C PHE A 164 5.70 -0.56 -6.07
N TYR A 165 6.51 0.00 -5.16
CA TYR A 165 7.46 -0.77 -4.36
C TYR A 165 6.77 -1.82 -3.48
N ALA A 166 5.59 -1.51 -2.94
CA ALA A 166 4.82 -2.45 -2.14
C ALA A 166 4.27 -3.60 -3.02
N LYS A 167 3.73 -3.29 -4.21
CA LYS A 167 3.31 -4.31 -5.20
C LYS A 167 4.46 -5.23 -5.58
N LYS A 168 5.63 -4.65 -5.89
CA LYS A 168 6.84 -5.40 -6.22
C LYS A 168 7.30 -6.31 -5.08
N ASN A 169 7.30 -5.80 -3.85
CA ASN A 169 7.72 -6.55 -2.68
C ASN A 169 6.75 -7.71 -2.37
N ALA A 170 5.44 -7.46 -2.49
CA ALA A 170 4.41 -8.49 -2.33
C ALA A 170 4.59 -9.62 -3.37
N PHE A 171 4.83 -9.27 -4.64
CA PHE A 171 5.13 -10.26 -5.66
C PHE A 171 6.42 -11.03 -5.38
N SER A 172 7.51 -10.32 -5.03
CA SER A 172 8.82 -10.94 -4.75
C SER A 172 8.77 -11.91 -3.57
N THR A 173 7.98 -11.56 -2.54
CA THR A 173 7.79 -12.40 -1.35
C THR A 173 6.92 -13.61 -1.68
N ALA A 174 5.76 -13.42 -2.33
CA ALA A 174 4.93 -14.53 -2.78
C ALA A 174 5.66 -15.52 -3.69
N LEU A 175 6.48 -15.01 -4.62
CA LEU A 175 7.32 -15.83 -5.49
C LEU A 175 8.33 -16.65 -4.69
N THR A 176 9.03 -16.01 -3.75
CA THR A 176 10.03 -16.69 -2.91
C THR A 176 9.38 -17.74 -2.01
N ASP A 177 8.24 -17.44 -1.40
CA ASP A 177 7.52 -18.36 -0.53
C ASP A 177 7.07 -19.61 -1.32
N TYR A 178 6.49 -19.42 -2.51
CA TYR A 178 6.04 -20.55 -3.33
C TYR A 178 7.16 -21.36 -3.95
N LEU A 179 8.21 -20.73 -4.46
CA LEU A 179 9.27 -21.43 -5.18
C LEU A 179 10.32 -22.00 -4.21
N THR A 180 10.81 -21.20 -3.28
CA THR A 180 11.90 -21.59 -2.38
C THR A 180 11.45 -22.45 -1.22
N GLU A 181 10.30 -22.17 -0.59
CA GLU A 181 9.87 -22.93 0.60
C GLU A 181 9.16 -24.25 0.26
N LYS A 182 8.57 -24.36 -0.94
CA LYS A 182 7.90 -25.59 -1.40
C LYS A 182 8.87 -26.63 -1.96
N GLU A 183 9.97 -26.19 -2.60
CA GLU A 183 10.89 -27.09 -3.32
C GLU A 183 12.33 -27.11 -2.77
N GLY A 184 12.70 -26.17 -1.90
CA GLY A 184 14.02 -26.13 -1.26
C GLY A 184 15.18 -25.73 -2.17
N ARG A 185 14.91 -25.20 -3.37
CA ARG A 185 15.92 -24.69 -4.31
C ARG A 185 15.95 -23.16 -4.29
N ILE A 186 17.12 -22.57 -4.57
CA ILE A 186 17.32 -21.11 -4.60
C ILE A 186 17.13 -20.57 -6.03
N GLN A 187 17.41 -21.41 -7.02
CA GLN A 187 17.33 -21.08 -8.44
C GLN A 187 16.19 -21.86 -9.07
N HIS A 188 15.25 -21.10 -9.63
CA HIS A 188 14.07 -21.60 -10.34
C HIS A 188 14.09 -21.13 -11.78
N ASP A 189 13.28 -21.74 -12.63
CA ASP A 189 13.12 -21.29 -14.00
C ASP A 189 11.69 -20.84 -14.34
N ILE A 190 11.49 -20.40 -15.57
CA ILE A 190 10.19 -19.95 -16.07
C ILE A 190 9.12 -21.06 -16.00
N CYS A 191 9.49 -22.34 -16.09
CA CYS A 191 8.52 -23.42 -15.97
C CYS A 191 7.94 -23.46 -14.55
N ASP A 192 8.79 -23.34 -13.53
CA ASP A 192 8.36 -23.30 -12.12
C ASP A 192 7.39 -22.12 -11.88
N LEU A 193 7.73 -20.93 -12.42
CA LEU A 193 6.87 -19.75 -12.31
C LEU A 193 5.49 -19.98 -12.96
N VAL A 194 5.45 -20.48 -14.20
CA VAL A 194 4.18 -20.60 -14.94
C VAL A 194 3.33 -21.75 -14.39
N ALA A 195 3.95 -22.82 -13.86
CA ALA A 195 3.24 -23.92 -13.22
C ALA A 195 2.44 -23.46 -12.00
N ASP A 196 3.04 -22.64 -11.13
CA ASP A 196 2.41 -22.15 -9.89
C ASP A 196 1.88 -20.70 -9.98
N ILE A 197 1.80 -20.12 -11.18
CA ILE A 197 1.47 -18.69 -11.39
C ILE A 197 0.14 -18.27 -10.74
N VAL A 198 -0.86 -19.15 -10.74
CA VAL A 198 -2.17 -18.88 -10.13
C VAL A 198 -2.02 -18.64 -8.62
N ASN A 199 -1.24 -19.49 -7.97
CA ASN A 199 -1.00 -19.43 -6.54
C ASN A 199 -0.14 -18.22 -6.18
N ILE A 200 0.94 -17.99 -6.93
CA ILE A 200 1.84 -16.85 -6.75
C ILE A 200 1.08 -15.53 -6.91
N THR A 201 0.25 -15.40 -7.95
CA THR A 201 -0.56 -14.20 -8.18
C THR A 201 -1.55 -13.96 -7.04
N ASN A 202 -2.28 -14.98 -6.58
CA ASN A 202 -3.24 -14.84 -5.49
C ASN A 202 -2.56 -14.42 -4.17
N GLN A 203 -1.40 -15.01 -3.86
CA GLN A 203 -0.65 -14.64 -2.66
C GLN A 203 -0.07 -13.23 -2.77
N ALA A 204 0.46 -12.84 -3.93
CA ALA A 204 0.97 -11.49 -4.17
C ALA A 204 -0.13 -10.44 -3.96
N LEU A 205 -1.34 -10.68 -4.48
CA LEU A 205 -2.48 -9.79 -4.26
C LEU A 205 -2.88 -9.74 -2.79
N THR A 206 -2.95 -10.89 -2.11
CA THR A 206 -3.29 -10.95 -0.68
C THR A 206 -2.26 -10.22 0.19
N GLN A 207 -0.97 -10.39 -0.08
CA GLN A 207 0.10 -9.68 0.64
C GLN A 207 0.02 -8.17 0.41
N TYR A 208 -0.34 -7.74 -0.80
CA TYR A 208 -0.54 -6.33 -1.10
C TYR A 208 -1.80 -5.76 -0.42
N ASP A 209 -2.89 -6.51 -0.38
CA ASP A 209 -4.12 -6.10 0.33
C ASP A 209 -3.85 -5.94 1.83
N LEU A 210 -3.11 -6.87 2.45
CA LEU A 210 -2.65 -6.74 3.84
C LEU A 210 -1.76 -5.49 4.05
N TYR A 211 -0.85 -5.21 3.11
CA TYR A 211 -0.07 -3.97 3.16
C TYR A 211 -0.96 -2.72 3.10
N LEU A 212 -2.00 -2.71 2.26
CA LEU A 212 -2.93 -1.58 2.17
C LEU A 212 -3.77 -1.43 3.44
N GLU A 213 -4.15 -2.54 4.07
CA GLU A 213 -4.81 -2.53 5.39
C GLU A 213 -3.89 -1.94 6.46
N ASP A 214 -2.64 -2.39 6.55
CA ASP A 214 -1.64 -1.88 7.50
C ASP A 214 -1.29 -0.42 7.25
N PHE A 215 -1.15 -0.02 5.98
CA PHE A 215 -0.90 1.37 5.60
C PHE A 215 -2.08 2.27 5.98
N SER A 216 -3.31 1.81 5.71
CA SER A 216 -4.53 2.51 6.09
C SER A 216 -4.65 2.61 7.61
N TYR A 217 -4.32 1.54 8.33
CA TYR A 217 -4.26 1.49 9.78
C TYR A 217 -3.23 2.50 10.32
N SER A 218 -2.01 2.50 9.80
CA SER A 218 -0.94 3.42 10.22
C SER A 218 -1.32 4.88 10.00
N LYS A 219 -1.88 5.21 8.81
CA LYS A 219 -2.38 6.55 8.50
C LYS A 219 -3.50 6.98 9.44
N PHE A 220 -4.35 6.05 9.83
CA PHE A 220 -5.44 6.27 10.76
C PHE A 220 -4.94 6.48 12.20
N VAL A 221 -3.99 5.66 12.68
CA VAL A 221 -3.31 5.85 13.98
C VAL A 221 -2.64 7.22 14.05
N LYS A 222 -1.89 7.59 13.01
CA LYS A 222 -1.26 8.91 12.93
C LYS A 222 -2.29 10.05 13.04
N LYS A 223 -3.45 9.88 12.40
CA LYS A 223 -4.55 10.86 12.49
C LYS A 223 -5.14 10.93 13.91
N ILE A 224 -5.22 9.81 14.63
CA ILE A 224 -5.61 9.79 16.06
C ILE A 224 -4.60 10.58 16.88
N GLU A 225 -3.31 10.28 16.75
CA GLU A 225 -2.24 10.94 17.51
C GLU A 225 -2.19 12.44 17.25
N GLU A 226 -2.27 12.85 15.98
CA GLU A 226 -2.32 14.27 15.60
C GLU A 226 -3.55 14.98 16.17
N SER A 227 -4.72 14.32 16.14
CA SER A 227 -5.95 14.90 16.67
C SER A 227 -5.91 14.99 18.19
N SER A 228 -5.45 13.94 18.87
CA SER A 228 -5.22 13.92 20.31
C SER A 228 -4.28 15.03 20.76
N SER A 229 -3.12 15.17 20.10
CA SER A 229 -2.16 16.25 20.38
C SER A 229 -2.79 17.65 20.22
N LYS A 230 -3.59 17.86 19.15
CA LYS A 230 -4.35 19.10 18.96
C LYS A 230 -5.37 19.34 20.07
N PHE A 231 -6.10 18.31 20.51
CA PHE A 231 -7.06 18.43 21.60
C PHE A 231 -6.36 18.78 22.91
N ILE A 232 -5.27 18.09 23.26
CA ILE A 232 -4.46 18.35 24.46
C ILE A 232 -3.90 19.78 24.44
N SER A 233 -3.40 20.26 23.30
CA SER A 233 -2.92 21.64 23.17
C SER A 233 -4.04 22.65 23.41
N ARG A 234 -5.21 22.47 22.80
CA ARG A 234 -6.37 23.39 22.99
C ARG A 234 -6.87 23.40 24.43
N VAL A 235 -6.88 22.22 25.06
CA VAL A 235 -7.20 21.98 26.47
C VAL A 235 -6.22 22.73 27.37
N ASN A 236 -4.90 22.61 27.13
CA ASN A 236 -3.88 23.33 27.90
C ASN A 236 -3.92 24.85 27.68
N ASP A 237 -4.18 25.30 26.45
CA ASP A 237 -4.30 26.74 26.14
C ASP A 237 -5.50 27.38 26.84
N ALA A 238 -6.64 26.68 26.87
CA ALA A 238 -7.82 27.14 27.62
C ALA A 238 -7.50 27.29 29.11
N LEU A 239 -6.83 26.29 29.70
CA LEU A 239 -6.44 26.27 31.10
C LEU A 239 -5.44 27.37 31.46
N SER A 240 -4.40 27.55 30.65
CA SER A 240 -3.38 28.59 30.89
C SER A 240 -4.02 29.98 30.96
N ARG A 241 -5.00 30.24 30.08
CA ARG A 241 -5.77 31.49 30.09
C ARG A 241 -6.68 31.61 31.32
N SER A 242 -7.37 30.55 31.74
CA SER A 242 -8.19 30.55 32.97
C SER A 242 -7.36 30.86 34.22
N VAL A 243 -6.24 30.16 34.39
CA VAL A 243 -5.37 30.27 35.57
C VAL A 243 -4.72 31.65 35.62
N THR A 244 -4.22 32.16 34.49
CA THR A 244 -3.60 33.49 34.42
C THR A 244 -4.59 34.58 34.83
N GLN A 245 -5.85 34.49 34.38
CA GLN A 245 -6.88 35.48 34.72
C GLN A 245 -7.28 35.44 36.19
N VAL A 246 -7.36 34.25 36.80
CA VAL A 246 -7.70 34.14 38.22
C VAL A 246 -6.51 34.51 39.11
N LEU A 247 -5.26 34.20 38.73
CA LEU A 247 -4.07 34.64 39.46
C LEU A 247 -3.83 36.16 39.36
N ALA A 248 -4.35 36.81 38.33
CA ALA A 248 -4.33 38.26 38.22
C ALA A 248 -5.27 38.95 39.24
N LEU A 249 -6.28 38.26 39.78
CA LEU A 249 -7.23 38.82 40.75
C LEU A 249 -6.55 39.25 42.07
N PRO A 250 -5.76 38.41 42.76
CA PRO A 250 -5.03 38.83 43.96
C PRO A 250 -4.08 40.01 43.70
N VAL A 251 -3.37 39.99 42.56
CA VAL A 251 -2.40 41.03 42.20
C VAL A 251 -3.12 42.37 41.99
N ALA A 252 -4.20 42.38 41.20
CA ALA A 252 -5.02 43.57 40.98
C ALA A 252 -5.61 44.09 42.30
N THR A 253 -6.04 43.18 43.18
CA THR A 253 -6.59 43.55 44.50
C THR A 253 -5.55 44.23 45.40
N VAL A 254 -4.32 43.72 45.44
CA VAL A 254 -3.23 44.31 46.24
C VAL A 254 -2.82 45.68 45.70
N VAL A 255 -2.67 45.80 44.37
CA VAL A 255 -2.29 47.06 43.71
C VAL A 255 -3.36 48.13 43.89
N LEU A 256 -4.63 47.78 43.79
CA LEU A 256 -5.72 48.75 43.96
C LEU A 256 -5.93 49.15 45.42
N LYS A 257 -5.63 48.27 46.39
CA LYS A 257 -5.69 48.59 47.82
C LYS A 257 -4.50 49.40 48.34
N SER A 258 -3.35 49.38 47.67
CA SER A 258 -2.19 50.19 48.06
C SER A 258 -2.29 51.65 47.61
N MET A 259 -3.25 51.98 46.74
CA MET A 259 -3.59 53.35 46.33
C MET A 259 -4.63 53.95 47.29
N ASP A 260 -4.25 54.15 48.54
CA ASP A 260 -5.14 54.48 49.66
C ASP A 260 -5.58 55.95 49.65
N ASP A 261 -6.71 56.23 48.99
CA ASP A 261 -7.51 57.44 49.16
C ASP A 261 -8.99 57.00 49.36
N GLN A 262 -9.68 57.55 50.37
CA GLN A 262 -11.03 57.11 50.76
C GLN A 262 -12.03 57.17 49.61
N LYS A 263 -11.88 58.13 48.67
CA LYS A 263 -12.71 58.20 47.45
C LYS A 263 -12.29 57.20 46.38
N LEU A 264 -11.00 56.84 46.30
CA LEU A 264 -10.52 55.78 45.40
C LEU A 264 -11.02 54.40 45.82
N SER A 265 -11.27 54.16 47.11
CA SER A 265 -11.68 52.84 47.62
C SER A 265 -12.97 52.31 46.98
N VAL A 266 -13.95 53.18 46.73
CA VAL A 266 -15.22 52.82 46.06
C VAL A 266 -14.98 52.53 44.58
N LEU A 267 -14.20 53.38 43.90
CA LEU A 267 -13.85 53.21 42.49
C LEU A 267 -13.03 51.92 42.27
N ALA A 268 -12.10 51.61 43.17
CA ALA A 268 -11.31 50.39 43.19
C ALA A 268 -12.21 49.15 43.35
N ASN A 269 -13.15 49.16 44.29
CA ASN A 269 -14.10 48.06 44.49
C ASN A 269 -15.02 47.84 43.27
N VAL A 270 -15.49 48.92 42.62
CA VAL A 270 -16.30 48.83 41.39
C VAL A 270 -15.47 48.26 40.24
N SER A 271 -14.22 48.69 40.08
CA SER A 271 -13.33 48.17 39.03
C SER A 271 -13.01 46.69 39.21
N LEU A 272 -12.76 46.23 40.44
CA LEU A 272 -12.57 44.82 40.77
C LEU A 272 -13.84 44.00 40.50
N PHE A 273 -15.02 44.54 40.79
CA PHE A 273 -16.28 43.88 40.52
C PHE A 273 -16.49 43.65 39.01
N VAL A 274 -16.23 44.68 38.19
CA VAL A 274 -16.30 44.56 36.71
C VAL A 274 -15.26 43.55 36.20
N TYR A 275 -14.05 43.55 36.75
CA TYR A 275 -13.02 42.59 36.39
C TYR A 275 -13.41 41.15 36.75
N CYS A 276 -14.01 40.92 37.93
CA CYS A 276 -14.58 39.62 38.31
C CYS A 276 -15.68 39.14 37.33
N LEU A 277 -16.54 40.04 36.83
CA LEU A 277 -17.54 39.69 35.83
C LEU A 277 -16.91 39.27 34.50
N ILE A 278 -15.84 39.95 34.07
CA ILE A 278 -15.08 39.57 32.86
C ILE A 278 -14.44 38.20 33.05
N CYS A 279 -13.80 37.95 34.19
CA CYS A 279 -13.22 36.64 34.52
C CYS A 279 -14.30 35.54 34.54
N ALA A 280 -15.48 35.81 35.11
CA ALA A 280 -16.61 34.87 35.12
C ALA A 280 -17.09 34.55 33.69
N PHE A 281 -17.20 35.56 32.82
CA PHE A 281 -17.58 35.38 31.42
C PHE A 281 -16.55 34.56 30.63
N VAL A 282 -15.26 34.80 30.85
CA VAL A 282 -14.19 34.03 30.18
C VAL A 282 -14.18 32.57 30.67
N LEU A 283 -14.33 32.33 31.98
CA LEU A 283 -14.46 30.96 32.51
C LEU A 283 -15.67 30.24 31.94
N TYR A 284 -16.81 30.94 31.80
CA TYR A 284 -18.00 30.38 31.17
C TYR A 284 -17.72 29.94 29.71
N ASN A 285 -17.09 30.81 28.93
CA ASN A 285 -16.76 30.51 27.53
C ASN A 285 -15.76 29.34 27.42
N GLN A 286 -14.77 29.27 28.31
CA GLN A 286 -13.79 28.16 28.34
C GLN A 286 -14.44 26.82 28.72
N SER A 287 -15.40 26.81 29.65
CA SER A 287 -16.19 25.62 29.95
C SER A 287 -16.98 25.12 28.73
N ARG A 288 -17.53 26.05 27.92
CA ARG A 288 -18.24 25.71 26.67
C ARG A 288 -17.32 25.16 25.59
N ILE A 289 -16.10 25.69 25.48
CA ILE A 289 -15.06 25.14 24.58
C ILE A 289 -14.70 23.71 25.00
N LEU A 290 -14.55 23.46 26.31
CA LEU A 290 -14.26 22.12 26.82
C LEU A 290 -15.40 21.13 26.54
N GLU A 291 -16.66 21.55 26.66
CA GLU A 291 -17.83 20.75 26.26
C GLU A 291 -17.85 20.43 24.75
N HIS A 292 -17.44 21.39 23.91
CA HIS A 292 -17.34 21.18 22.47
C HIS A 292 -16.27 20.14 22.12
N ILE A 293 -15.11 20.23 22.76
CA ILE A 293 -14.02 19.26 22.60
C ILE A 293 -14.49 17.86 23.03
N GLU A 294 -15.21 17.73 24.14
CA GLU A 294 -15.76 16.44 24.58
C GLU A 294 -16.74 15.84 23.55
N LYS A 295 -17.57 16.66 22.90
CA LYS A 295 -18.49 16.21 21.85
C LYS A 295 -17.76 15.79 20.57
N GLU A 296 -16.72 16.52 20.17
CA GLU A 296 -15.89 16.14 19.02
C GLU A 296 -15.19 14.80 19.25
N ILE A 297 -14.74 14.53 20.48
CA ILE A 297 -14.13 13.23 20.86
C ILE A 297 -15.15 12.09 20.75
N LYS A 298 -16.38 12.26 21.26
CA LYS A 298 -17.44 11.24 21.13
C LYS A 298 -17.83 10.99 19.68
N LEU A 299 -17.92 12.04 18.88
CA LEU A 299 -18.25 11.92 17.45
C LEU A 299 -17.11 11.26 16.65
N PHE A 300 -15.87 11.48 17.07
CA PHE A 300 -14.71 10.77 16.53
C PHE A 300 -14.74 9.28 16.92
N GLU A 301 -15.13 8.98 18.16
CA GLU A 301 -15.28 7.63 18.67
C GLU A 301 -16.34 6.83 17.90
N ASP A 302 -17.49 7.44 17.61
CA ASP A 302 -18.56 6.82 16.82
C ASP A 302 -18.16 6.50 15.36
N LYS A 303 -17.13 7.18 14.84
CA LYS A 303 -16.61 6.98 13.49
C LYS A 303 -15.43 6.01 13.43
N LEU A 304 -15.00 5.43 14.56
CA LEU A 304 -13.90 4.48 14.61
C LEU A 304 -14.32 3.12 14.00
N PRO A 305 -13.51 2.53 13.10
CA PRO A 305 -13.71 1.14 12.71
C PRO A 305 -13.53 0.21 13.91
N ARG A 306 -14.44 -0.76 14.07
CA ARG A 306 -14.51 -1.64 15.26
C ARG A 306 -13.22 -2.40 15.57
N GLN A 307 -12.39 -2.70 14.56
CA GLN A 307 -11.12 -3.42 14.71
C GLN A 307 -10.02 -2.58 15.36
N LEU A 308 -10.10 -1.24 15.29
CA LEU A 308 -9.15 -0.29 15.88
C LEU A 308 -9.50 0.12 17.31
N ASN A 309 -10.72 -0.22 17.74
CA ASN A 309 -11.39 0.45 18.85
C ASN A 309 -10.81 0.09 20.23
N ASP A 310 -10.14 -1.06 20.37
CA ASP A 310 -10.14 -1.71 21.69
C ASP A 310 -8.93 -1.40 22.59
N ARG A 311 -7.74 -1.15 22.02
CA ARG A 311 -6.52 -1.02 22.84
C ARG A 311 -5.83 0.33 22.76
N LEU A 312 -5.52 0.80 21.54
CA LEU A 312 -4.77 2.05 21.35
C LEU A 312 -5.66 3.28 21.58
N TRP A 313 -6.89 3.25 21.04
CA TRP A 313 -7.90 4.28 21.34
C TRP A 313 -8.25 4.30 22.82
N LYS A 314 -8.41 3.14 23.47
CA LYS A 314 -8.73 3.05 24.90
C LYS A 314 -7.69 3.75 25.77
N LEU A 315 -6.39 3.52 25.51
CA LEU A 315 -5.30 4.17 26.26
C LEU A 315 -5.28 5.70 26.04
N ASN A 316 -5.44 6.15 24.80
CA ASN A 316 -5.45 7.58 24.47
C ASN A 316 -6.73 8.28 24.97
N SER A 317 -7.89 7.65 24.83
CA SER A 317 -9.19 8.14 25.29
C SER A 317 -9.22 8.25 26.81
N GLU A 318 -8.68 7.28 27.54
CA GLU A 318 -8.55 7.35 29.00
C GLU A 318 -7.67 8.53 29.43
N THR A 319 -6.55 8.77 28.75
CA THR A 319 -5.67 9.91 29.03
C THR A 319 -6.37 11.25 28.77
N ILE A 320 -7.07 11.38 27.63
CA ILE A 320 -7.77 12.60 27.23
C ILE A 320 -8.97 12.88 28.15
N THR A 321 -9.77 11.86 28.47
CA THR A 321 -10.93 11.98 29.35
C THR A 321 -10.53 12.33 30.78
N ASN A 322 -9.45 11.74 31.30
CA ASN A 322 -8.88 12.10 32.60
C ASN A 322 -8.40 13.55 32.64
N GLN A 323 -7.75 14.03 31.58
CA GLN A 323 -7.36 15.45 31.48
C GLN A 323 -8.58 16.37 31.46
N ILE A 324 -9.60 16.08 30.64
CA ILE A 324 -10.85 16.85 30.59
C ILE A 324 -11.55 16.86 31.95
N ALA A 325 -11.60 15.73 32.65
CA ALA A 325 -12.21 15.62 33.98
C ALA A 325 -11.46 16.47 35.02
N ASN A 326 -10.13 16.41 35.03
CA ASN A 326 -9.31 17.26 35.90
C ASN A 326 -9.48 18.75 35.57
N GLN A 327 -9.66 19.10 34.29
CA GLN A 327 -9.94 20.47 33.90
C GLN A 327 -11.32 20.97 34.33
N LYS A 328 -12.37 20.16 34.22
CA LYS A 328 -13.69 20.52 34.77
C LYS A 328 -13.63 20.76 36.28
N ARG A 329 -12.86 19.95 37.01
CA ARG A 329 -12.62 20.15 38.45
C ARG A 329 -11.91 21.47 38.72
N LEU A 330 -10.87 21.81 37.96
CA LEU A 330 -10.16 23.08 38.10
C LEU A 330 -11.07 24.27 37.79
N SER A 331 -11.81 24.25 36.68
CA SER A 331 -12.77 25.32 36.33
C SER A 331 -13.84 25.51 37.40
N CYS A 332 -14.30 24.42 38.03
CA CYS A 332 -15.23 24.49 39.17
C CYS A 332 -14.60 25.20 40.38
N LEU A 333 -13.35 24.86 40.73
CA LEU A 333 -12.61 25.55 41.79
C LEU A 333 -12.43 27.04 41.48
N LEU A 334 -12.08 27.40 40.24
CA LEU A 334 -11.94 28.79 39.81
C LEU A 334 -13.28 29.55 39.93
N TRP A 335 -14.39 28.94 39.53
CA TRP A 335 -15.73 29.52 39.74
C TRP A 335 -16.02 29.80 41.22
N PHE A 336 -15.68 28.88 42.11
CA PHE A 336 -15.84 29.07 43.55
C PHE A 336 -15.00 30.26 44.06
N THR A 337 -13.76 30.41 43.58
CA THR A 337 -12.90 31.54 43.96
C THR A 337 -13.45 32.90 43.51
N ILE A 338 -14.03 32.98 42.30
CA ILE A 338 -14.66 34.20 41.81
C ILE A 338 -15.91 34.52 42.63
N LEU A 339 -16.76 33.53 42.93
CA LEU A 339 -17.95 33.72 43.77
C LEU A 339 -17.59 34.20 45.18
N ALA A 340 -16.56 33.62 45.80
CA ALA A 340 -16.07 34.06 47.09
C ALA A 340 -15.54 35.50 47.04
N CYS A 341 -14.78 35.87 46.00
CA CYS A 341 -14.30 37.24 45.80
C CYS A 341 -15.46 38.24 45.64
N MET A 342 -16.46 37.90 44.84
CA MET A 342 -17.67 38.70 44.64
C MET A 342 -18.44 38.88 45.95
N ALA A 343 -18.60 37.83 46.76
CA ALA A 343 -19.26 37.91 48.06
C ALA A 343 -18.53 38.86 49.02
N VAL A 344 -17.20 38.82 49.06
CA VAL A 344 -16.38 39.74 49.88
C VAL A 344 -16.50 41.18 49.39
N LEU A 345 -16.49 41.42 48.08
CA LEU A 345 -16.67 42.76 47.51
C LEU A 345 -18.05 43.33 47.86
N ILE A 346 -19.11 42.53 47.72
CA ILE A 346 -20.48 42.92 48.07
C ILE A 346 -20.56 43.26 49.57
N PHE A 347 -19.99 42.42 50.43
CA PHE A 347 -19.96 42.67 51.88
C PHE A 347 -19.24 43.98 52.23
N ASN A 348 -18.08 44.26 51.60
CA ASN A 348 -17.34 45.50 51.81
C ASN A 348 -18.13 46.72 51.34
N ILE A 349 -18.83 46.64 50.20
CA ILE A 349 -19.70 47.70 49.71
C ILE A 349 -20.83 47.95 50.71
N LEU A 350 -21.51 46.90 51.19
CA LEU A 350 -22.58 47.02 52.19
C LEU A 350 -22.11 47.64 53.50
N LEU A 351 -20.91 47.31 53.98
CA LEU A 351 -20.32 47.95 55.16
C LEU A 351 -20.06 49.44 54.95
N ILE A 352 -19.50 49.82 53.80
CA ILE A 352 -19.26 51.23 53.46
C ILE A 352 -20.60 52.00 53.41
N TRP A 353 -21.62 51.44 52.75
CA TRP A 353 -22.95 52.03 52.70
C TRP A 353 -23.61 52.14 54.08
N GLY A 354 -23.49 51.11 54.93
CA GLY A 354 -23.96 51.15 56.31
C GLY A 354 -23.27 52.23 57.14
N TRP A 355 -21.96 52.42 56.97
CA TRP A 355 -21.19 53.46 57.65
C TRP A 355 -21.59 54.87 57.18
N ILE A 356 -21.85 55.04 55.88
CA ILE A 356 -22.37 56.30 55.32
C ILE A 356 -23.75 56.62 55.90
N ILE A 357 -24.67 55.65 55.99
CA ILE A 357 -26.01 55.86 56.55
C ILE A 357 -25.94 56.24 58.04
N VAL A 358 -25.07 55.59 58.82
CA VAL A 358 -24.88 55.88 60.25
C VAL A 358 -24.25 57.25 60.47
N THR A 359 -23.35 57.71 59.59
CA THR A 359 -22.68 59.02 59.73
C THR A 359 -23.49 60.18 59.17
N HIS A 360 -24.39 59.95 58.21
CA HIS A 360 -25.28 60.98 57.66
C HIS A 360 -26.63 61.11 58.38
N ASN A 361 -26.87 60.35 59.44
CA ASN A 361 -28.05 60.48 60.29
C ASN A 361 -27.65 61.05 61.67
N PRO A 362 -27.25 62.34 61.78
CA PRO A 362 -27.18 62.99 63.07
C PRO A 362 -28.62 63.19 63.56
N SER A 363 -28.87 62.76 64.79
CA SER A 363 -30.09 63.01 65.57
C SER A 363 -30.66 64.42 65.40
#